data_AF-A0A4R8QB37-F1
#
_entry.id   AF-A0A4R8QB37-F1
#
_cell.length_a   1.000
_cell.length_b   1.000
_cell.length_c   1.000
_cell.angle_alpha   90.00
_cell.angle_beta   90.00
_cell.angle_gamma   90.00
#
_symmetry.space_group_name_H-M   'P 1'
#
loop_
_entity.id
_entity.type
_entity.pdbx_description
1 polymer ?
#
loop_
_entity_poly.entity_id
_entity_poly.type
_entity_poly.pdbx_seq_one_letter_code
_entity_poly.pdbx_strand_id
1 'polypeptide(L)'
;MVITTGRNFSRMPLGYGPTPGPRQDSKGEPHQGWDQVNVKTCTITFKAPAEQLVALLPRPCFQLDAETLRDGLGEASVSFTSLGNLPWLAGRGYNHSGLYVHNVICKGKTETPRGKYLSVLFENLPDPILSGREELGYPKLFATLDQDDRVEASGDWRLAMGWEGSQFGELAISGLKLDVAPPEPETAPRAEDVLCYKYVPRTGRPGVADVEYATVSPAPPPELFKLERVFKAADAKIHFEALGFEQLPTLHHVASRLAELDIVSIQDVRIVEGKGAPDYQGQRAVATWGYVG
;
A
#
# COMPACT_ATOMS: atom_id res chain seq x y z
N MET A 1 -24.41 16.06 -23.77
CA MET A 1 -23.55 15.38 -22.77
C MET A 1 -22.96 16.47 -21.90
N VAL A 2 -23.56 16.68 -20.72
CA VAL A 2 -23.14 17.77 -19.83
C VAL A 2 -21.87 17.29 -19.16
N ILE A 3 -20.71 17.76 -19.66
CA ILE A 3 -19.50 17.78 -18.85
C ILE A 3 -19.81 18.77 -17.74
N THR A 4 -20.29 18.26 -16.61
CA THR A 4 -20.51 19.07 -15.42
C THR A 4 -19.14 19.58 -14.99
N THR A 5 -18.93 20.87 -15.17
CA THR A 5 -17.78 21.61 -14.69
C THR A 5 -17.80 21.61 -13.17
N GLY A 6 -17.12 20.64 -12.54
CA GLY A 6 -16.87 20.62 -11.08
C GLY A 6 -16.52 19.25 -10.51
N ARG A 7 -15.36 19.17 -9.84
CA ARG A 7 -14.90 18.23 -8.79
C ARG A 7 -15.05 16.69 -8.92
N ASN A 8 -15.65 16.15 -9.98
CA ASN A 8 -15.84 14.71 -10.07
C ASN A 8 -14.56 13.98 -10.50
N PHE A 9 -14.24 12.86 -9.82
CA PHE A 9 -13.24 11.92 -10.30
C PHE A 9 -13.69 11.30 -11.63
N SER A 10 -12.77 11.19 -12.58
CA SER A 10 -13.07 10.70 -13.92
C SER A 10 -12.02 9.70 -14.36
N ARG A 11 -12.47 8.52 -14.75
CA ARG A 11 -11.66 7.42 -15.27
C ARG A 11 -12.33 6.86 -16.53
N MET A 12 -11.58 6.16 -17.36
CA MET A 12 -12.18 5.49 -18.51
C MET A 12 -13.20 4.43 -18.05
N PRO A 13 -14.31 4.20 -18.80
CA PRO A 13 -14.75 4.91 -20.00
C PRO A 13 -15.58 6.19 -19.69
N LEU A 14 -15.10 7.36 -20.14
CA LEU A 14 -15.70 8.68 -19.84
C LEU A 14 -17.13 8.89 -20.38
N GLY A 15 -17.54 8.08 -21.37
CA GLY A 15 -18.88 8.15 -21.99
C GLY A 15 -20.04 7.83 -21.03
N TYR A 16 -19.74 7.24 -19.88
CA TYR A 16 -20.73 6.67 -18.96
C TYR A 16 -20.94 7.50 -17.68
N GLY A 17 -20.42 8.74 -17.65
CA GLY A 17 -20.55 9.65 -16.51
C GLY A 17 -19.41 9.52 -15.48
N PRO A 18 -19.59 10.10 -14.27
CA PRO A 18 -18.61 9.99 -13.19
C PRO A 18 -18.30 8.53 -12.87
N THR A 19 -17.02 8.19 -12.71
CA THR A 19 -16.64 6.81 -12.40
C THR A 19 -16.86 6.53 -10.92
N PRO A 20 -17.74 5.59 -10.54
CA PRO A 20 -17.90 5.21 -9.14
C PRO A 20 -16.61 4.57 -8.61
N GLY A 21 -16.32 4.78 -7.33
CA GLY A 21 -15.14 4.23 -6.67
C GLY A 21 -15.06 4.68 -5.21
N PRO A 22 -13.90 4.53 -4.57
CA PRO A 22 -13.73 4.91 -3.16
C PRO A 22 -14.17 6.34 -2.85
N ARG A 23 -13.83 7.32 -3.70
CA ARG A 23 -14.07 8.74 -3.37
C ARG A 23 -15.42 9.27 -3.79
N GLN A 24 -16.17 8.56 -4.64
CA GLN A 24 -17.46 9.05 -5.12
C GLN A 24 -18.38 7.95 -5.65
N ASP A 25 -19.68 8.22 -5.66
CA ASP A 25 -20.71 7.43 -6.33
C ASP A 25 -20.85 7.81 -7.83
N SER A 26 -21.85 7.24 -8.51
CA SER A 26 -22.12 7.53 -9.93
C SER A 26 -22.67 8.93 -10.20
N LYS A 27 -23.03 9.68 -9.15
CA LYS A 27 -23.44 11.09 -9.22
C LYS A 27 -22.28 12.05 -8.91
N GLY A 28 -21.13 11.52 -8.46
CA GLY A 28 -19.98 12.31 -8.03
C GLY A 28 -19.99 12.65 -6.54
N GLU A 29 -20.90 12.07 -5.76
CA GLU A 29 -21.06 12.37 -4.33
C GLU A 29 -20.22 11.42 -3.47
N PRO A 30 -19.62 11.90 -2.36
CA PRO A 30 -18.81 11.06 -1.47
C PRO A 30 -19.66 10.01 -0.74
N HIS A 31 -19.06 8.86 -0.45
CA HIS A 31 -19.70 7.80 0.32
C HIS A 31 -19.71 8.12 1.82
N GLN A 32 -20.79 7.75 2.49
CA GLN A 32 -20.86 7.66 3.96
C GLN A 32 -20.50 6.25 4.43
N GLY A 33 -20.20 6.07 5.71
CA GLY A 33 -19.97 4.74 6.31
C GLY A 33 -18.52 4.25 6.29
N TRP A 34 -17.56 5.12 6.00
CA TRP A 34 -16.13 4.81 6.09
C TRP A 34 -15.68 4.41 7.50
N ASP A 35 -16.36 4.90 8.53
CA ASP A 35 -16.21 4.56 9.94
C ASP A 35 -16.66 3.12 10.29
N GLN A 36 -17.45 2.49 9.41
CA GLN A 36 -17.99 1.14 9.61
C GLN A 36 -17.25 0.06 8.82
N VAL A 37 -16.22 0.44 8.07
CA VAL A 37 -15.38 -0.50 7.31
C VAL A 37 -14.64 -1.41 8.28
N ASN A 38 -14.76 -2.72 8.12
CA ASN A 38 -13.98 -3.67 8.90
C ASN A 38 -12.57 -3.75 8.32
N VAL A 39 -11.56 -3.63 9.18
CA VAL A 39 -10.15 -3.66 8.77
C VAL A 39 -9.40 -4.67 9.62
N LYS A 40 -8.68 -5.58 8.97
CA LYS A 40 -7.68 -6.45 9.60
C LYS A 40 -6.37 -6.29 8.87
N THR A 41 -5.35 -5.74 9.55
CA THR A 41 -4.04 -5.48 8.97
C THR A 41 -2.96 -6.26 9.69
N CYS A 42 -2.31 -7.16 8.98
CA CYS A 42 -1.05 -7.79 9.36
C CYS A 42 0.12 -6.92 8.89
N THR A 43 1.11 -6.68 9.76
CA THR A 43 2.34 -5.97 9.42
C THR A 43 3.55 -6.73 9.96
N ILE A 44 4.52 -6.98 9.10
CA ILE A 44 5.84 -7.50 9.45
C ILE A 44 6.86 -6.42 9.09
N THR A 45 7.46 -5.79 10.09
CA THR A 45 8.51 -4.78 9.94
C THR A 45 9.87 -5.45 10.10
N PHE A 46 10.83 -5.12 9.24
CA PHE A 46 12.14 -5.74 9.21
C PHE A 46 13.24 -4.76 8.80
N LYS A 47 14.50 -5.13 9.08
CA LYS A 47 15.70 -4.44 8.57
C LYS A 47 16.24 -5.15 7.33
N ALA A 48 16.72 -4.37 6.37
CA ALA A 48 17.36 -4.82 5.15
C ALA A 48 18.55 -3.92 4.78
N PRO A 49 19.50 -4.37 3.93
CA PRO A 49 20.57 -3.51 3.42
C PRO A 49 20.00 -2.23 2.80
N ALA A 50 20.48 -1.07 3.25
CA ALA A 50 19.98 0.22 2.81
C ALA A 50 20.08 0.40 1.28
N GLU A 51 21.12 -0.17 0.66
CA GLU A 51 21.30 -0.16 -0.79
C GLU A 51 20.20 -0.88 -1.57
N GLN A 52 19.70 -2.01 -1.06
CA GLN A 52 18.58 -2.74 -1.67
C GLN A 52 17.28 -1.93 -1.56
N LEU A 53 17.06 -1.28 -0.41
CA LEU A 53 15.90 -0.41 -0.20
C LEU A 53 15.96 0.86 -1.07
N VAL A 54 17.13 1.46 -1.24
CA VAL A 54 17.35 2.61 -2.15
C VAL A 54 17.09 2.21 -3.60
N ALA A 55 17.46 1.00 -4.02
CA ALA A 55 17.22 0.51 -5.37
C ALA A 55 15.73 0.37 -5.73
N LEU A 56 14.84 0.30 -4.74
CA LEU A 56 13.38 0.32 -4.93
C LEU A 56 12.81 1.73 -5.13
N LEU A 57 13.58 2.79 -4.81
CA LEU A 57 13.09 4.17 -4.91
C LEU A 57 13.02 4.60 -6.39
N PRO A 58 11.94 5.28 -6.83
CA PRO A 58 11.62 5.41 -8.24
C PRO A 58 12.42 6.52 -8.92
N ARG A 59 12.86 7.54 -8.18
CA ARG A 59 13.56 8.72 -8.69
C ARG A 59 14.52 9.29 -7.64
N PRO A 60 15.55 10.05 -8.05
CA PRO A 60 16.53 10.65 -7.12
C PRO A 60 15.96 11.62 -6.08
N CYS A 61 14.75 12.14 -6.27
CA CYS A 61 14.08 12.99 -5.27
C CYS A 61 13.63 12.18 -4.04
N PHE A 62 13.43 10.87 -4.17
CA PHE A 62 13.16 9.97 -3.05
C PHE A 62 14.49 9.49 -2.47
N GLN A 63 14.65 9.63 -1.17
CA GLN A 63 15.89 9.27 -0.47
C GLN A 63 15.52 8.65 0.88
N LEU A 64 16.28 7.66 1.33
CA LEU A 64 16.24 7.27 2.74
C LEU A 64 16.78 8.44 3.58
N ASP A 65 16.12 8.71 4.70
CA ASP A 65 16.63 9.67 5.67
C ASP A 65 17.90 9.10 6.32
N ALA A 66 19.05 9.70 5.99
CA ALA A 66 20.36 9.26 6.46
C ALA A 66 20.46 9.23 7.99
N GLU A 67 19.70 10.07 8.70
CA GLU A 67 19.67 10.10 10.16
C GLU A 67 19.06 8.84 10.79
N THR A 68 18.27 8.09 10.02
CA THR A 68 17.57 6.87 10.47
C THR A 68 18.33 5.58 10.19
N LEU A 69 19.37 5.66 9.34
CA LEU A 69 20.21 4.50 9.02
C LEU A 69 21.13 4.15 10.19
N ARG A 70 21.28 2.85 10.44
CA ARG A 70 22.22 2.30 11.43
C ARG A 70 22.89 1.08 10.80
N ASP A 71 24.21 1.01 10.89
CA ASP A 71 25.01 -0.13 10.39
C ASP A 71 24.75 -0.52 8.92
N GLY A 72 24.45 0.46 8.07
CA GLY A 72 24.13 0.24 6.66
C GLY A 72 22.76 -0.40 6.41
N LEU A 73 21.89 -0.47 7.42
CA LEU A 73 20.55 -1.03 7.34
C LEU A 73 19.48 0.06 7.33
N GLY A 74 18.45 -0.15 6.51
CA GLY A 74 17.20 0.60 6.54
C GLY A 74 16.04 -0.28 6.99
N GLU A 75 14.87 0.32 7.14
CA GLU A 75 13.66 -0.36 7.61
C GLU A 75 12.62 -0.47 6.49
N ALA A 76 12.00 -1.64 6.40
CA ALA A 76 10.91 -1.92 5.47
C ALA A 76 9.80 -2.70 6.19
N SER A 77 8.60 -2.73 5.61
CA SER A 77 7.57 -3.67 6.04
C SER A 77 6.81 -4.27 4.88
N VAL A 78 6.43 -5.53 5.04
CA VAL A 78 5.35 -6.13 4.25
C VAL A 78 4.09 -6.06 5.09
N SER A 79 3.03 -5.52 4.51
CA SER A 79 1.71 -5.48 5.14
C SER A 79 0.69 -6.21 4.30
N PHE A 80 -0.26 -6.86 4.94
CA PHE A 80 -1.48 -7.38 4.34
C PHE A 80 -2.67 -6.76 5.06
N THR A 81 -3.68 -6.32 4.31
CA THR A 81 -4.93 -5.83 4.86
C THR A 81 -6.10 -6.52 4.19
N SER A 82 -7.01 -7.03 5.02
CA SER A 82 -8.35 -7.41 4.59
C SER A 82 -9.33 -6.30 4.96
N LEU A 83 -10.09 -5.86 3.95
CA LEU A 83 -11.14 -4.87 4.10
C LEU A 83 -12.49 -5.55 3.89
N GLY A 84 -13.48 -5.20 4.72
CA GLY A 84 -14.86 -5.63 4.57
C GLY A 84 -15.83 -4.49 4.85
N ASN A 85 -17.10 -4.65 4.43
CA ASN A 85 -18.12 -3.62 4.62
C ASN A 85 -17.78 -2.27 3.96
N LEU A 86 -17.18 -2.29 2.78
CA LEU A 86 -16.82 -1.06 2.06
C LEU A 86 -18.07 -0.41 1.46
N PRO A 87 -18.33 0.89 1.74
CA PRO A 87 -19.55 1.54 1.26
C PRO A 87 -19.61 1.65 -0.26
N TRP A 88 -18.46 1.92 -0.89
CA TRP A 88 -18.34 2.03 -2.34
C TRP A 88 -18.43 0.68 -3.09
N LEU A 89 -18.37 -0.45 -2.37
CA LEU A 89 -18.54 -1.81 -2.91
C LEU A 89 -19.82 -2.49 -2.38
N ALA A 90 -20.80 -1.71 -1.93
CA ALA A 90 -22.08 -2.21 -1.41
C ALA A 90 -21.90 -3.27 -0.31
N GLY A 91 -21.00 -3.00 0.64
CA GLY A 91 -20.74 -3.86 1.81
C GLY A 91 -19.75 -5.01 1.55
N ARG A 92 -19.25 -5.17 0.32
CA ARG A 92 -18.20 -6.16 0.00
C ARG A 92 -16.82 -5.71 0.49
N GLY A 93 -15.86 -6.61 0.34
CA GLY A 93 -14.49 -6.46 0.76
C GLY A 93 -13.49 -6.82 -0.34
N TYR A 94 -12.22 -6.50 -0.10
CA TYR A 94 -11.09 -6.98 -0.89
C TYR A 94 -9.84 -7.00 0.00
N ASN A 95 -8.80 -7.69 -0.47
CA ASN A 95 -7.53 -7.79 0.22
C ASN A 95 -6.44 -7.06 -0.56
N HIS A 96 -5.46 -6.53 0.16
CA HIS A 96 -4.25 -6.00 -0.45
C HIS A 96 -3.00 -6.32 0.38
N SER A 97 -1.86 -6.46 -0.28
CA SER A 97 -0.55 -6.61 0.38
C SER A 97 0.51 -5.75 -0.28
N GLY A 98 1.26 -4.98 0.50
CA GLY A 98 2.23 -4.02 -0.02
C GLY A 98 3.57 -4.08 0.69
N LEU A 99 4.63 -3.74 -0.06
CA LEU A 99 5.97 -3.51 0.46
C LEU A 99 6.19 -2.00 0.64
N TYR A 100 6.54 -1.61 1.87
CA TYR A 100 6.82 -0.23 2.24
C TYR A 100 8.29 -0.09 2.63
N VAL A 101 8.93 0.95 2.12
CA VAL A 101 10.26 1.39 2.57
C VAL A 101 10.05 2.56 3.53
N HIS A 102 10.48 2.44 4.78
CA HIS A 102 10.24 3.45 5.82
C HIS A 102 11.30 4.56 5.80
N ASN A 103 10.99 5.65 6.50
CA ASN A 103 11.89 6.79 6.67
C ASN A 103 12.38 7.40 5.35
N VAL A 104 11.48 7.51 4.37
CA VAL A 104 11.77 8.12 3.07
C VAL A 104 11.41 9.60 3.11
N ILE A 105 12.30 10.42 2.58
CA ILE A 105 12.04 11.83 2.25
C ILE A 105 11.89 11.98 0.75
N CYS A 106 10.96 12.82 0.30
CA CYS A 106 10.83 13.21 -1.10
C CYS A 106 11.11 14.71 -1.25
N LYS A 107 12.24 15.08 -1.84
CA LYS A 107 12.63 16.48 -2.07
C LYS A 107 11.83 17.08 -3.22
N GLY A 108 10.76 17.80 -2.87
CA GLY A 108 10.02 18.66 -3.78
C GLY A 108 10.73 20.00 -4.00
N LYS A 109 10.06 20.90 -4.72
CA LYS A 109 10.55 22.26 -5.00
C LYS A 109 10.43 23.18 -3.79
N THR A 110 9.32 23.08 -3.04
CA THR A 110 8.98 23.96 -1.91
C THR A 110 8.67 23.19 -0.63
N GLU A 111 8.67 21.87 -0.68
CA GLU A 111 8.36 21.00 0.45
C GLU A 111 9.26 19.75 0.41
N THR A 112 9.41 19.09 1.55
CA THR A 112 10.10 17.80 1.66
C THR A 112 9.26 16.87 2.54
N PRO A 113 8.15 16.30 2.01
CA PRO A 113 7.37 15.33 2.75
C PRO A 113 8.22 14.13 3.17
N ARG A 114 7.91 13.61 4.36
CA ARG A 114 8.54 12.46 4.98
C ARG A 114 7.47 11.42 5.29
N GLY A 115 7.79 10.16 5.05
CA GLY A 115 6.92 9.04 5.40
C GLY A 115 7.49 7.73 4.88
N LYS A 116 6.63 6.78 4.55
CA LYS A 116 7.01 5.50 3.95
C LYS A 116 6.70 5.49 2.46
N TYR A 117 7.63 5.01 1.64
CA TYR A 117 7.42 4.82 0.21
C TYR A 117 6.76 3.47 -0.07
N LEU A 118 5.60 3.49 -0.74
CA LEU A 118 4.95 2.28 -1.21
C LEU A 118 5.62 1.83 -2.51
N SER A 119 6.42 0.76 -2.45
CA SER A 119 7.18 0.24 -3.58
C SER A 119 6.30 -0.54 -4.56
N VAL A 120 5.46 -1.42 -4.03
CA VAL A 120 4.48 -2.22 -4.79
C VAL A 120 3.29 -2.54 -3.89
N LEU A 121 2.09 -2.60 -4.48
CA LEU A 121 0.86 -3.01 -3.80
C LEU A 121 0.12 -4.05 -4.64
N PHE A 122 -0.05 -5.24 -4.12
CA PHE A 122 -0.86 -6.29 -4.71
C PHE A 122 -2.29 -6.21 -4.19
N GLU A 123 -3.29 -6.29 -5.08
CA GLU A 123 -4.70 -6.39 -4.70
C GLU A 123 -5.37 -7.54 -5.45
N ASN A 124 -6.39 -8.14 -4.85
CA ASN A 124 -7.14 -9.25 -5.45
C ASN A 124 -8.43 -8.81 -6.17
N LEU A 125 -8.63 -7.50 -6.36
CA LEU A 125 -9.78 -6.94 -7.06
C LEU A 125 -9.33 -5.83 -8.03
N PRO A 126 -9.75 -5.82 -9.32
CA PRO A 126 -9.35 -4.79 -10.27
C PRO A 126 -9.87 -3.38 -9.97
N ASP A 127 -11.07 -3.25 -9.40
CA ASP A 127 -11.71 -1.96 -9.11
C ASP A 127 -10.83 -1.01 -8.26
N PRO A 128 -10.27 -1.44 -7.11
CA PRO A 128 -9.34 -0.61 -6.35
C PRO A 128 -7.99 -0.41 -7.06
N ILE A 129 -7.57 -1.34 -7.93
CA ILE A 129 -6.32 -1.24 -8.69
C ILE A 129 -6.41 -0.06 -9.65
N LEU A 130 -7.43 -0.05 -10.50
CA LEU A 130 -7.63 1.00 -11.51
C LEU A 130 -7.75 2.38 -10.84
N SER A 131 -8.63 2.47 -9.85
CA SER A 131 -8.85 3.70 -9.10
C SER A 131 -7.57 4.20 -8.41
N GLY A 132 -6.84 3.32 -7.71
CA GLY A 132 -5.63 3.72 -6.99
C GLY A 132 -4.47 4.12 -7.91
N ARG A 133 -4.30 3.47 -9.07
CA ARG A 133 -3.27 3.84 -10.04
C ARG A 133 -3.58 5.18 -10.70
N GLU A 134 -4.80 5.32 -11.21
CA GLU A 134 -5.20 6.46 -12.03
C GLU A 134 -5.40 7.74 -11.21
N GLU A 135 -5.87 7.62 -9.97
CA GLU A 135 -6.20 8.78 -9.15
C GLU A 135 -5.10 9.09 -8.15
N LEU A 136 -4.47 8.06 -7.56
CA LEU A 136 -3.50 8.24 -6.48
C LEU A 136 -2.05 8.08 -6.92
N GLY A 137 -1.76 7.34 -7.97
CA GLY A 137 -0.40 6.98 -8.35
C GLY A 137 0.17 5.84 -7.52
N TYR A 138 -0.68 5.00 -6.91
CA TYR A 138 -0.22 3.82 -6.19
C TYR A 138 0.28 2.76 -7.19
N PRO A 139 1.41 2.07 -6.92
CA PRO A 139 1.98 1.04 -7.80
C PRO A 139 1.23 -0.28 -7.66
N LYS A 140 -0.07 -0.27 -7.99
CA LYS A 140 -0.95 -1.41 -7.79
C LYS A 140 -0.81 -2.45 -8.90
N LEU A 141 -0.80 -3.71 -8.54
CA LEU A 141 -0.78 -4.88 -9.43
C LEU A 141 -1.80 -5.91 -8.93
N PHE A 142 -2.31 -6.75 -9.83
CA PHE A 142 -3.18 -7.84 -9.44
C PHE A 142 -2.36 -9.02 -8.92
N ALA A 143 -2.80 -9.63 -7.83
CA ALA A 143 -2.37 -10.96 -7.39
C ALA A 143 -3.52 -11.67 -6.67
N THR A 144 -3.54 -13.01 -6.70
CA THR A 144 -4.31 -13.77 -5.71
C THR A 144 -3.67 -13.58 -4.34
N LEU A 145 -4.50 -13.45 -3.32
CA LEU A 145 -4.10 -13.18 -1.94
C LEU A 145 -4.85 -14.16 -1.04
N ASP A 146 -4.37 -15.39 -1.02
CA ASP A 146 -5.01 -16.52 -0.36
C ASP A 146 -4.58 -16.57 1.10
N GLN A 147 -5.47 -16.10 1.97
CA GLN A 147 -5.24 -15.97 3.41
C GLN A 147 -5.72 -17.23 4.14
N ASP A 148 -4.89 -17.75 5.05
CA ASP A 148 -5.26 -18.75 6.05
C ASP A 148 -5.16 -18.12 7.44
N ASP A 149 -6.30 -17.79 8.04
CA ASP A 149 -6.41 -17.03 9.27
C ASP A 149 -6.86 -17.93 10.42
N ARG A 150 -5.90 -18.39 11.23
CA ARG A 150 -6.14 -19.28 12.38
C ARG A 150 -5.64 -18.68 13.69
N VAL A 151 -5.60 -17.35 13.75
CA VAL A 151 -5.03 -16.59 14.86
C VAL A 151 -5.71 -16.97 16.18
N GLU A 152 -7.04 -17.02 16.19
CA GLU A 152 -7.79 -17.38 17.41
C GLU A 152 -7.68 -18.86 17.78
N ALA A 153 -7.56 -19.74 16.79
CA ALA A 153 -7.54 -21.18 17.02
C ALA A 153 -6.15 -21.71 17.42
N SER A 154 -5.09 -21.10 16.91
CA SER A 154 -3.72 -21.64 17.00
C SER A 154 -2.62 -20.58 17.14
N GLY A 155 -2.95 -19.30 16.98
CA GLY A 155 -1.94 -18.24 16.88
C GLY A 155 -1.21 -18.23 15.53
N ASP A 156 -1.71 -18.96 14.53
CA ASP A 156 -1.11 -19.04 13.20
C ASP A 156 -1.84 -18.15 12.20
N TRP A 157 -1.08 -17.52 11.32
CA TRP A 157 -1.60 -16.72 10.20
C TRP A 157 -0.69 -16.90 8.99
N ARG A 158 -1.27 -17.09 7.80
CA ARG A 158 -0.51 -17.21 6.54
C ARG A 158 -1.17 -16.46 5.40
N LEU A 159 -0.35 -16.06 4.44
CA LEU A 159 -0.75 -15.50 3.16
C LEU A 159 0.09 -16.14 2.05
N ALA A 160 -0.58 -16.67 1.03
CA ALA A 160 0.03 -17.00 -0.25
C ALA A 160 -0.32 -15.92 -1.29
N MET A 161 0.70 -15.46 -2.02
CA MET A 161 0.58 -14.47 -3.10
C MET A 161 0.86 -15.16 -4.44
N GLY A 162 -0.05 -15.02 -5.41
CA GLY A 162 0.07 -15.73 -6.67
C GLY A 162 -0.50 -15.02 -7.89
N TRP A 163 -0.22 -15.58 -9.06
CA TRP A 163 -0.75 -15.15 -10.35
C TRP A 163 -0.96 -16.36 -11.25
N GLU A 164 -2.18 -16.56 -11.75
CA GLU A 164 -2.59 -17.72 -12.57
C GLU A 164 -2.10 -19.09 -12.02
N GLY A 165 -2.21 -19.30 -10.71
CA GLY A 165 -1.81 -20.54 -10.04
C GLY A 165 -0.31 -20.64 -9.71
N SER A 166 0.51 -19.69 -10.15
CA SER A 166 1.92 -19.58 -9.77
C SER A 166 2.07 -18.76 -8.49
N GLN A 167 2.46 -19.42 -7.39
CA GLN A 167 2.71 -18.76 -6.10
C GLN A 167 4.12 -18.17 -6.07
N PHE A 168 4.23 -16.85 -5.95
CA PHE A 168 5.51 -16.14 -5.94
C PHE A 168 5.86 -15.52 -4.59
N GLY A 169 4.97 -15.61 -3.61
CA GLY A 169 5.25 -15.09 -2.27
C GLY A 169 4.45 -15.77 -1.17
N GLU A 170 5.04 -15.79 0.02
CA GLU A 170 4.48 -16.37 1.24
C GLU A 170 4.82 -15.47 2.43
N LEU A 171 3.82 -15.16 3.25
CA LEU A 171 4.00 -14.64 4.60
C LEU A 171 3.46 -15.69 5.58
N ALA A 172 4.22 -16.02 6.62
CA ALA A 172 3.76 -16.94 7.66
C ALA A 172 4.17 -16.45 9.04
N ILE A 173 3.22 -16.46 9.96
CA ILE A 173 3.39 -16.06 11.35
C ILE A 173 2.84 -17.17 12.23
N SER A 174 3.56 -17.50 13.29
CA SER A 174 3.14 -18.45 14.31
C SER A 174 3.27 -17.83 15.69
N GLY A 175 2.48 -18.32 16.64
CA GLY A 175 2.56 -17.88 18.03
C GLY A 175 2.06 -16.45 18.24
N LEU A 176 1.15 -15.97 17.39
CA LEU A 176 0.42 -14.72 17.64
C LEU A 176 -0.39 -14.85 18.93
N LYS A 177 -0.23 -13.87 19.82
CA LYS A 177 -0.96 -13.78 21.08
C LYS A 177 -1.70 -12.46 21.13
N LEU A 178 -2.91 -12.50 21.69
CA LEU A 178 -3.70 -11.31 21.94
C LEU A 178 -2.95 -10.41 22.95
N ASP A 179 -2.71 -9.17 22.56
CA ASP A 179 -2.02 -8.14 23.31
C ASP A 179 -3.03 -7.01 23.59
N VAL A 180 -3.91 -7.16 24.59
CA VAL A 180 -4.88 -6.11 24.96
C VAL A 180 -4.31 -5.21 26.05
N ALA A 181 -3.72 -4.09 25.62
CA ALA A 181 -3.76 -2.79 26.27
C ALA A 181 -3.89 -1.75 25.14
N PRO A 182 -4.52 -0.57 25.30
CA PRO A 182 -4.29 0.47 24.32
C PRO A 182 -2.78 0.64 24.26
N PRO A 183 -2.14 0.66 23.07
CA PRO A 183 -0.73 0.97 23.02
C PRO A 183 -0.57 2.28 23.78
N GLU A 184 0.34 2.34 24.77
CA GLU A 184 0.73 3.62 25.32
C GLU A 184 1.00 4.54 24.12
N PRO A 185 0.57 5.82 24.14
CA PRO A 185 0.67 6.71 22.98
C PRO A 185 2.09 6.80 22.37
N GLU A 186 3.12 6.34 23.10
CA GLU A 186 4.51 6.21 22.65
C GLU A 186 4.83 4.91 21.87
N THR A 187 4.02 3.85 22.00
CA THR A 187 4.24 2.51 21.41
C THR A 187 3.34 2.19 20.20
N ALA A 188 2.31 3.02 19.95
CA ALA A 188 1.54 2.94 18.72
C ALA A 188 2.42 3.43 17.55
N PRO A 189 2.55 2.66 16.44
CA PRO A 189 3.19 3.17 15.23
C PRO A 189 2.39 4.41 14.82
N ARG A 190 3.03 5.58 14.85
CA ARG A 190 2.39 6.80 14.37
C ARG A 190 2.01 6.55 12.91
N ALA A 191 0.79 6.90 12.55
CA ALA A 191 0.39 6.87 11.15
C ALA A 191 1.36 7.77 10.37
N GLU A 192 1.99 7.21 9.35
CA GLU A 192 2.92 7.91 8.49
C GLU A 192 2.25 8.23 7.16
N ASP A 193 2.66 9.35 6.57
CA ASP A 193 2.34 9.66 5.19
C ASP A 193 2.86 8.53 4.28
N VAL A 194 2.09 8.21 3.25
CA VAL A 194 2.50 7.26 2.21
C VAL A 194 2.95 8.04 0.98
N LEU A 195 4.21 7.85 0.60
CA LEU A 195 4.78 8.41 -0.60
C LEU A 195 4.62 7.42 -1.76
N CYS A 196 4.15 7.92 -2.90
CA CYS A 196 4.00 7.15 -4.13
C CYS A 196 4.54 7.93 -5.33
N TYR A 197 4.64 7.27 -6.48
CA TYR A 197 5.08 7.90 -7.71
C TYR A 197 4.13 7.58 -8.87
N LYS A 198 3.43 8.60 -9.35
CA LYS A 198 2.50 8.46 -10.46
C LYS A 198 3.26 8.55 -11.77
N TYR A 199 3.11 7.53 -12.63
CA TYR A 199 3.68 7.50 -13.97
C TYR A 199 2.64 6.99 -14.97
N VAL A 200 2.38 7.76 -16.03
CA VAL A 200 1.54 7.37 -17.17
C VAL A 200 2.36 7.54 -18.45
N PRO A 201 2.63 6.46 -19.20
CA PRO A 201 3.45 6.52 -20.41
C PRO A 201 2.71 7.27 -21.53
N ARG A 202 3.47 8.02 -22.33
CA ARG A 202 2.97 8.66 -23.55
C ARG A 202 2.72 7.63 -24.64
N THR A 203 1.52 7.66 -25.21
CA THR A 203 1.14 6.75 -26.31
C THR A 203 2.09 6.90 -27.50
N GLY A 204 2.65 5.77 -27.96
CA GLY A 204 3.52 5.71 -29.13
C GLY A 204 4.92 6.31 -28.95
N ARG A 205 5.32 6.72 -27.72
CA ARG A 205 6.65 7.28 -27.46
C ARG A 205 7.31 6.62 -26.25
N PRO A 206 8.01 5.48 -26.44
CA PRO A 206 8.73 4.80 -25.37
C PRO A 206 9.67 5.74 -24.59
N GLY A 207 9.68 5.63 -23.26
CA GLY A 207 10.53 6.43 -22.38
C GLY A 207 10.02 7.85 -22.07
N VAL A 208 8.93 8.29 -22.68
CA VAL A 208 8.32 9.61 -22.41
C VAL A 208 7.02 9.42 -21.63
N ALA A 209 6.83 10.20 -20.57
CA ALA A 209 5.59 10.22 -19.80
C ALA A 209 4.62 11.32 -20.25
N ASP A 210 3.32 11.08 -20.15
CA ASP A 210 2.29 12.14 -20.16
C ASP A 210 2.04 12.70 -18.76
N VAL A 211 2.19 11.85 -17.74
CA VAL A 211 2.06 12.23 -16.33
C VAL A 211 3.19 11.58 -15.55
N GLU A 212 3.92 12.37 -14.78
CA GLU A 212 5.03 11.88 -13.95
C GLU A 212 5.27 12.81 -12.75
N TYR A 213 4.91 12.38 -11.54
CA TYR A 213 5.16 13.15 -10.32
C TYR A 213 5.06 12.31 -9.04
N ALA A 214 5.73 12.77 -7.98
CA ALA A 214 5.58 12.23 -6.65
C ALA A 214 4.24 12.65 -6.03
N THR A 215 3.66 11.76 -5.23
CA THR A 215 2.39 12.00 -4.53
C THR A 215 2.50 11.60 -3.06
N VAL A 216 1.69 12.25 -2.22
CA VAL A 216 1.58 11.99 -0.79
C VAL A 216 0.14 11.65 -0.46
N SER A 217 -0.06 10.53 0.22
CA SER A 217 -1.26 10.23 0.98
C SER A 217 -1.00 10.59 2.43
N PRO A 218 -1.63 11.66 2.96
CA PRO A 218 -1.45 12.03 4.34
C PRO A 218 -1.86 10.89 5.27
N ALA A 219 -1.15 10.76 6.38
CA ALA A 219 -1.55 9.90 7.48
C ALA A 219 -3.01 10.21 7.89
N PRO A 220 -3.88 9.18 7.99
CA PRO A 220 -5.23 9.42 8.49
C PRO A 220 -5.19 9.92 9.94
N PRO A 221 -6.17 10.73 10.35
CA PRO A 221 -6.24 11.18 11.73
C PRO A 221 -6.52 9.99 12.65
N PRO A 222 -5.98 9.96 13.89
CA PRO A 222 -6.08 8.80 14.78
C PRO A 222 -7.52 8.35 15.07
N GLU A 223 -8.46 9.30 15.13
CA GLU A 223 -9.88 9.06 15.38
C GLU A 223 -10.62 8.33 14.24
N LEU A 224 -10.03 8.27 13.05
CA LEU A 224 -10.64 7.58 11.91
C LEU A 224 -10.73 6.07 12.13
N PHE A 225 -9.76 5.50 12.84
CA PHE A 225 -9.67 4.06 13.07
C PHE A 225 -9.93 3.72 14.53
N LYS A 226 -11.03 3.02 14.78
CA LYS A 226 -11.36 2.42 16.07
C LYS A 226 -10.70 1.06 16.18
N LEU A 227 -9.59 1.01 16.92
CA LEU A 227 -8.92 -0.23 17.29
C LEU A 227 -9.83 -1.12 18.14
N GLU A 228 -9.92 -2.41 17.79
CA GLU A 228 -10.66 -3.42 18.55
C GLU A 228 -9.72 -4.49 19.12
N ARG A 229 -8.74 -4.99 18.35
CA ARG A 229 -7.81 -6.04 18.79
C ARG A 229 -6.40 -5.83 18.24
N VAL A 230 -5.40 -6.23 19.03
CA VAL A 230 -4.01 -6.33 18.60
C VAL A 230 -3.50 -7.72 18.95
N PHE A 231 -2.85 -8.37 18.00
CA PHE A 231 -2.09 -9.59 18.21
C PHE A 231 -0.63 -9.33 17.88
N LYS A 232 0.29 -9.90 18.66
CA LYS A 232 1.74 -9.81 18.42
C LYS A 232 2.39 -11.18 18.40
N ALA A 233 3.43 -11.30 17.60
CA ALA A 233 4.34 -12.44 17.59
C ALA A 233 5.78 -11.94 17.70
N ALA A 234 6.69 -12.85 18.06
CA ALA A 234 8.10 -12.51 18.16
C ALA A 234 8.80 -12.45 16.79
N ASP A 235 8.30 -13.21 15.82
CA ASP A 235 8.97 -13.41 14.53
C ASP A 235 7.97 -13.77 13.43
N ALA A 236 8.41 -13.69 12.18
CA ALA A 236 7.63 -14.03 10.99
C ALA A 236 8.54 -14.49 9.85
N LYS A 237 8.01 -15.37 8.99
CA LYS A 237 8.63 -15.74 7.72
C LYS A 237 8.05 -14.87 6.61
N ILE A 238 8.94 -14.25 5.84
CA ILE A 238 8.65 -13.63 4.55
C ILE A 238 9.46 -14.38 3.50
N HIS A 239 8.83 -14.81 2.42
CA HIS A 239 9.50 -15.50 1.34
C HIS A 239 8.92 -15.06 0.00
N PHE A 240 9.80 -14.81 -0.97
CA PHE A 240 9.43 -14.53 -2.35
C PHE A 240 10.24 -15.43 -3.29
N GLU A 241 9.63 -15.82 -4.40
CA GLU A 241 10.25 -16.63 -5.43
C GLU A 241 10.16 -15.91 -6.78
N ALA A 242 11.27 -15.89 -7.52
CA ALA A 242 11.38 -15.13 -8.76
C ALA A 242 10.48 -15.67 -9.90
N LEU A 243 10.32 -16.99 -9.98
CA LEU A 243 9.57 -17.80 -10.98
C LEU A 243 9.87 -17.58 -12.48
N GLY A 244 10.38 -16.42 -12.89
CA GLY A 244 10.72 -16.12 -14.29
C GLY A 244 9.52 -15.88 -15.21
N PHE A 245 9.82 -15.60 -16.49
CA PHE A 245 8.82 -15.16 -17.48
C PHE A 245 7.71 -16.18 -17.73
N GLU A 246 8.01 -17.47 -17.77
CA GLU A 246 7.02 -18.51 -18.12
C GLU A 246 5.91 -18.65 -17.09
N GLN A 247 6.20 -18.37 -15.81
CA GLN A 247 5.23 -18.46 -14.73
C GLN A 247 4.62 -17.09 -14.37
N LEU A 248 5.38 -16.00 -14.59
CA LEU A 248 4.99 -14.63 -14.25
C LEU A 248 5.29 -13.65 -15.40
N PRO A 249 4.66 -13.76 -16.58
CA PRO A 249 4.99 -12.96 -17.75
C PRO A 249 4.92 -11.45 -17.49
N THR A 250 4.01 -11.00 -16.63
CA THR A 250 3.82 -9.58 -16.29
C THR A 250 4.37 -9.19 -14.93
N LEU A 251 4.81 -10.16 -14.12
CA LEU A 251 5.22 -9.95 -12.72
C LEU A 251 6.64 -10.44 -12.38
N HIS A 252 7.30 -11.20 -13.26
CA HIS A 252 8.62 -11.79 -12.99
C HIS A 252 9.65 -10.74 -12.56
N HIS A 253 9.67 -9.58 -13.21
CA HIS A 253 10.57 -8.49 -12.84
C HIS A 253 10.33 -7.95 -11.42
N VAL A 254 9.08 -7.96 -10.93
CA VAL A 254 8.74 -7.60 -9.56
C VAL A 254 9.13 -8.72 -8.60
N ALA A 255 8.72 -9.96 -8.90
CA ALA A 255 9.00 -11.12 -8.08
C ALA A 255 10.51 -11.38 -7.91
N SER A 256 11.30 -11.24 -8.97
CA SER A 256 12.77 -11.33 -8.91
C SER A 256 13.35 -10.29 -7.95
N ARG A 257 12.91 -9.02 -8.02
CA ARG A 257 13.39 -7.97 -7.12
C ARG A 257 12.98 -8.19 -5.67
N LEU A 258 11.79 -8.73 -5.44
CA LEU A 258 11.35 -9.09 -4.08
C LEU A 258 12.14 -10.27 -3.52
N ALA A 259 12.48 -11.26 -4.35
CA ALA A 259 13.28 -12.42 -3.96
C ALA A 259 14.76 -12.09 -3.68
N GLU A 260 15.27 -10.97 -4.21
CA GLU A 260 16.61 -10.44 -3.93
C GLU A 260 16.72 -9.73 -2.57
N LEU A 261 15.60 -9.45 -1.89
CA LEU A 261 15.62 -8.70 -0.63
C LEU A 261 16.16 -9.53 0.52
N ASP A 262 17.27 -9.08 1.10
CA ASP A 262 17.84 -9.66 2.30
C ASP A 262 17.12 -9.14 3.55
N ILE A 263 16.41 -10.05 4.21
CA ILE A 263 15.75 -9.78 5.49
C ILE A 263 16.75 -10.08 6.61
N VAL A 264 17.35 -9.03 7.16
CA VAL A 264 18.42 -9.14 8.15
C VAL A 264 17.87 -9.46 9.55
N SER A 265 16.77 -8.80 9.93
CA SER A 265 16.10 -9.06 11.20
C SER A 265 14.68 -8.54 11.21
N ILE A 266 13.76 -9.32 11.78
CA ILE A 266 12.40 -8.89 12.06
C ILE A 266 12.40 -7.96 13.28
N GLN A 267 11.74 -6.82 13.16
CA GLN A 267 11.67 -5.77 14.18
C GLN A 267 10.33 -5.77 14.91
N ASP A 268 9.24 -6.03 14.19
CA ASP A 268 7.89 -6.03 14.73
C ASP A 268 6.97 -6.93 13.89
N VAL A 269 6.11 -7.68 14.57
CA VAL A 269 5.08 -8.52 13.93
C VAL A 269 3.78 -8.30 14.67
N ARG A 270 2.79 -7.75 13.97
CA ARG A 270 1.47 -7.51 14.56
C ARG A 270 0.33 -7.68 13.59
N ILE A 271 -0.81 -8.07 14.14
CA ILE A 271 -2.11 -8.02 13.49
C ILE A 271 -3.00 -7.06 14.26
N VAL A 272 -3.53 -6.06 13.56
CA VAL A 272 -4.44 -5.06 14.10
C VAL A 272 -5.81 -5.27 13.48
N GLU A 273 -6.85 -5.27 14.31
CA GLU A 273 -8.23 -5.37 13.86
C GLU A 273 -9.07 -4.23 14.44
N GLY A 274 -10.01 -3.75 13.65
CA GLY A 274 -10.91 -2.68 14.07
C GLY A 274 -11.77 -2.16 12.94
N LYS A 275 -12.27 -0.94 13.13
CA LYS A 275 -13.20 -0.30 12.20
C LYS A 275 -12.75 1.08 11.78
N GLY A 276 -13.02 1.43 10.54
CA GLY A 276 -12.68 2.73 9.98
C GLY A 276 -11.58 2.64 8.92
N ALA A 277 -11.78 3.30 7.79
CA ALA A 277 -10.77 3.40 6.74
C ALA A 277 -10.83 4.78 6.06
N PRO A 278 -9.71 5.30 5.52
CA PRO A 278 -9.74 6.53 4.75
C PRO A 278 -10.32 6.31 3.36
N ASP A 279 -10.98 7.34 2.84
CA ASP A 279 -11.42 7.41 1.44
C ASP A 279 -10.31 7.87 0.48
N TYR A 280 -9.16 8.28 1.02
CA TYR A 280 -7.99 8.83 0.33
C TYR A 280 -8.26 10.12 -0.46
N GLN A 281 -9.27 10.93 -0.11
CA GLN A 281 -9.48 12.25 -0.72
C GLN A 281 -8.35 13.25 -0.45
N GLY A 282 -7.61 13.07 0.65
CA GLY A 282 -6.45 13.90 0.99
C GLY A 282 -5.23 13.71 0.09
N GLN A 283 -5.30 12.81 -0.91
CA GLN A 283 -4.22 12.57 -1.84
C GLN A 283 -3.83 13.84 -2.60
N ARG A 284 -2.53 14.11 -2.66
CA ARG A 284 -2.00 15.26 -3.38
C ARG A 284 -0.69 14.97 -4.08
N ALA A 285 -0.37 15.76 -5.09
CA ALA A 285 0.98 15.82 -5.63
C ALA A 285 1.93 16.48 -4.61
N VAL A 286 3.17 16.04 -4.59
CA VAL A 286 4.27 16.82 -4.02
C VAL A 286 4.54 17.98 -4.98
N ALA A 287 4.83 19.17 -4.47
CA ALA A 287 5.25 20.29 -5.32
C ALA A 287 6.50 19.90 -6.14
N THR A 288 6.30 19.53 -7.40
CA THR A 288 7.35 19.04 -8.30
C THR A 288 7.85 20.15 -9.23
N TRP A 289 9.02 19.92 -9.83
CA TRP A 289 9.57 20.77 -10.88
C TRP A 289 8.71 20.63 -12.14
N GLY A 290 7.79 21.58 -12.38
CA GLY A 290 7.14 21.74 -13.69
C GLY A 290 5.61 21.64 -13.73
N TYR A 291 4.92 21.33 -12.62
CA TYR A 291 3.46 21.47 -12.56
C TYR A 291 3.09 22.92 -12.24
N VAL A 292 2.84 23.72 -13.27
CA VAL A 292 2.08 24.96 -13.13
C VAL A 292 0.62 24.54 -13.24
N GLY A 293 -0.10 24.57 -12.12
CA GLY A 293 -1.54 24.30 -12.09
C GLY A 293 -2.32 25.28 -12.96
#